data_AF-Q91415-F1
#
_entry.id   AF-Q91415-F1
#
_cell.length_a   1.000
_cell.length_b   1.000
_cell.length_c   1.000
_cell.angle_alpha   90.00
_cell.angle_beta   90.00
_cell.angle_gamma   90.00
#
_symmetry.space_group_name_H-M   'P 1'
#
loop_
_entity.id
_entity.type
_entity.pdbx_description
1 polymer ?
#
loop_
_entity_poly.entity_id
_entity_poly.type
_entity_poly.pdbx_seq_one_letter_code
_entity_poly.pdbx_strand_id
1 'polypeptide(L)'
;MHNNIEKLNSVGFALSKKMENISLDFRLGFGSYVDKTVSPYICIHPGRIHNQCSDYNLDCMPPHGYIHVLSLTDNIAEFRNAVNKQKISGNIDTPEGGFDAMLQAAVCQSHIGWRKEAKRLLLVMTDQTSHLALDSKLAGIVIPHEPSLGQLREKLIDNNINEHPSLGQLREKLIDNNINVIFAVQGSQFHWYK
;
A
#
# COMPACT_ATOMS: atom_id res chain seq x y z
N MET A 1 11.15 4.07 4.62
CA MET A 1 11.07 2.62 4.28
C MET A 1 12.29 1.95 3.60
N HIS A 2 13.27 2.66 3.02
CA HIS A 2 14.40 2.04 2.26
C HIS A 2 15.08 0.84 2.95
N ASN A 3 15.57 1.03 4.19
CA ASN A 3 16.25 -0.02 4.96
C ASN A 3 15.32 -1.17 5.44
N ASN A 4 14.00 -0.98 5.37
CA ASN A 4 13.03 -1.98 5.82
C ASN A 4 12.65 -2.94 4.70
N ILE A 5 12.59 -2.48 3.44
CA ILE A 5 12.26 -3.33 2.29
C ILE A 5 13.27 -4.48 2.15
N GLU A 6 14.57 -4.20 2.37
CA GLU A 6 15.61 -5.23 2.36
C GLU A 6 15.35 -6.34 3.40
N LYS A 7 14.78 -5.99 4.55
CA LYS A 7 14.45 -6.95 5.61
C LYS A 7 13.24 -7.80 5.26
N LEU A 8 12.26 -7.27 4.50
CA LEU A 8 11.09 -8.04 4.06
C LEU A 8 11.48 -9.29 3.24
N ASN A 9 12.60 -9.25 2.52
CA ASN A 9 13.10 -10.39 1.74
C ASN A 9 13.28 -11.66 2.59
N SER A 10 13.71 -11.49 3.85
CA SER A 10 13.90 -12.59 4.80
C SER A 10 12.60 -13.03 5.50
N VAL A 11 11.57 -12.17 5.50
CA VAL A 11 10.34 -12.37 6.27
C VAL A 11 9.44 -13.44 5.67
N GLY A 12 9.29 -13.50 4.35
CA GLY A 12 8.32 -14.41 3.71
C GLY A 12 8.50 -15.88 4.10
N PHE A 13 9.73 -16.38 4.07
CA PHE A 13 10.01 -17.78 4.46
C PHE A 13 9.86 -18.03 5.95
N ALA A 14 10.43 -17.15 6.77
CA ALA A 14 10.37 -17.30 8.22
C ALA A 14 8.93 -17.20 8.74
N LEU A 15 8.12 -16.33 8.14
CA LEU A 15 6.70 -16.19 8.44
C LEU A 15 5.94 -17.45 8.02
N SER A 16 6.10 -17.92 6.78
CA SER A 16 5.42 -19.13 6.32
C SER A 16 5.72 -20.33 7.22
N LYS A 17 6.99 -20.55 7.55
CA LYS A 17 7.40 -21.66 8.44
C LYS A 17 6.81 -21.54 9.85
N LYS A 18 6.65 -20.33 10.38
CA LYS A 18 5.97 -20.12 11.67
C LYS A 18 4.47 -20.35 11.57
N MET A 19 3.86 -19.93 10.45
CA MET A 19 2.43 -20.05 10.21
C MET A 19 1.97 -21.48 9.92
N GLU A 20 2.85 -22.37 9.44
CA GLU A 20 2.58 -23.81 9.31
C GLU A 20 2.13 -24.45 10.64
N ASN A 21 2.64 -23.96 11.78
CA ASN A 21 2.27 -24.48 13.10
C ASN A 21 0.98 -23.86 13.67
N ILE A 22 0.42 -22.84 13.01
CA ILE A 22 -0.71 -22.04 13.52
C ILE A 22 -1.93 -22.18 12.60
N SER A 23 -1.69 -22.31 11.30
CA SER A 23 -2.71 -22.31 10.25
C SER A 23 -2.52 -23.50 9.32
N LEU A 24 -3.64 -24.09 8.90
CA LEU A 24 -3.66 -25.23 7.98
C LEU A 24 -3.47 -24.82 6.51
N ASP A 25 -3.80 -23.58 6.17
CA ASP A 25 -3.84 -23.08 4.79
C ASP A 25 -3.53 -21.58 4.77
N PHE A 26 -2.25 -21.26 4.57
CA PHE A 26 -1.71 -19.92 4.61
C PHE A 26 -1.33 -19.45 3.20
N ARG A 27 -1.76 -18.25 2.83
CA ARG A 27 -1.43 -17.61 1.55
C ARG A 27 -0.88 -16.21 1.78
N LEU A 28 0.07 -15.81 0.95
CA LEU A 28 0.67 -14.48 0.96
C LEU A 28 0.42 -13.78 -0.36
N GLY A 29 0.11 -12.49 -0.27
CA GLY A 29 0.02 -11.57 -1.40
C GLY A 29 0.87 -10.34 -1.10
N PHE A 30 1.13 -9.52 -2.11
CA PHE A 30 1.99 -8.36 -1.97
C PHE A 30 1.53 -7.21 -2.86
N GLY A 31 1.63 -6.00 -2.32
CA GLY A 31 1.38 -4.75 -3.02
C GLY A 31 2.19 -3.63 -2.38
N SER A 32 2.40 -2.54 -3.11
CA SER A 32 3.16 -1.37 -2.67
C SER A 32 2.35 -0.10 -2.85
N TYR A 33 2.65 0.89 -2.01
CA TYR A 33 2.09 2.23 -2.12
C TYR A 33 3.15 3.28 -1.80
N VAL A 34 2.93 4.48 -2.31
CA VAL A 34 3.69 5.68 -1.97
C VAL A 34 2.68 6.77 -1.68
N ASP A 35 2.20 7.44 -2.71
CA ASP A 35 1.31 8.58 -2.58
C ASP A 35 0.63 8.94 -3.90
N LYS A 36 -0.32 9.89 -3.84
CA LYS A 36 -0.94 10.48 -5.03
C LYS A 36 0.14 11.19 -5.87
N THR A 37 0.14 10.92 -7.18
CA THR A 37 1.20 11.39 -8.10
C THR A 37 0.90 12.78 -8.64
N VAL A 38 0.63 13.72 -7.73
CA VAL A 38 0.25 15.11 -8.02
C VAL A 38 1.03 16.07 -7.11
N SER A 39 1.14 17.33 -7.56
CA SER A 39 1.62 18.41 -6.68
C SER A 39 0.57 18.68 -5.59
N PRO A 40 0.97 19.00 -4.33
CA PRO A 40 2.33 19.24 -3.87
C PRO A 40 3.08 18.01 -3.34
N TYR A 41 2.49 16.82 -3.40
CA TYR A 41 3.07 15.59 -2.82
C TYR A 41 4.35 15.14 -3.53
N ILE A 42 4.41 15.30 -4.87
CA ILE A 42 5.59 14.94 -5.66
C ILE A 42 6.20 16.15 -6.39
N CYS A 43 7.48 16.02 -6.77
CA CYS A 43 8.11 16.98 -7.65
C CYS A 43 7.62 16.78 -9.09
N ILE A 44 7.04 17.82 -9.67
CA ILE A 44 6.57 17.83 -11.07
C ILE A 44 7.64 18.29 -12.08
N HIS A 45 8.87 18.55 -11.62
CA HIS A 45 9.97 18.93 -12.51
C HIS A 45 10.27 17.76 -13.48
N PRO A 46 10.43 18.00 -14.81
CA PRO A 46 10.62 16.93 -15.79
C PRO A 46 11.78 15.96 -15.48
N GLY A 47 12.87 16.47 -14.87
CA GLY A 47 14.01 15.66 -14.44
C GLY A 47 13.79 14.79 -13.19
N ARG A 48 12.66 14.97 -12.48
CA ARG A 48 12.33 14.27 -11.23
C ARG A 48 10.98 13.54 -11.26
N ILE A 49 10.07 13.90 -12.16
CA ILE A 49 8.70 13.35 -12.17
C ILE A 49 8.67 11.81 -12.25
N HIS A 50 9.62 11.19 -12.95
CA HIS A 50 9.75 9.73 -13.07
C HIS A 50 10.78 9.11 -12.12
N ASN A 51 11.58 9.92 -11.44
CA ASN A 51 12.52 9.49 -10.40
C ASN A 51 12.64 10.60 -9.35
N GLN A 52 11.89 10.48 -8.26
CA GLN A 52 11.85 11.51 -7.22
C GLN A 52 13.18 11.62 -6.44
N CYS A 53 14.07 10.63 -6.61
CA CYS A 53 15.37 10.56 -5.97
C CYS A 53 16.54 11.05 -6.85
N SER A 54 16.28 11.66 -8.02
CA SER A 54 17.35 12.07 -8.96
C SER A 54 18.45 12.93 -8.31
N ASP A 55 18.10 13.82 -7.38
CA ASP A 55 19.06 14.70 -6.69
C ASP A 55 20.05 13.93 -5.80
N TYR A 56 19.72 12.69 -5.42
CA TYR A 56 20.54 11.81 -4.59
C TYR A 56 21.30 10.76 -5.41
N ASN A 57 21.22 10.81 -6.75
CA ASN A 57 21.78 9.80 -7.66
C ASN A 57 21.33 8.36 -7.36
N LEU A 58 20.10 8.19 -6.89
CA LEU A 58 19.50 6.88 -6.61
C LEU A 58 18.52 6.49 -7.72
N ASP A 59 18.58 5.23 -8.16
CA ASP A 59 17.60 4.63 -9.08
C ASP A 59 16.34 4.23 -8.31
N CYS A 60 15.42 5.18 -8.14
CA CYS A 60 14.10 4.94 -7.56
C CYS A 60 13.08 4.67 -8.65
N MET A 61 12.11 3.79 -8.37
CA MET A 61 10.96 3.62 -9.26
C MET A 61 10.08 4.88 -9.24
N PRO A 62 9.33 5.16 -10.33
CA PRO A 62 8.38 6.27 -10.36
C PRO A 62 7.40 6.24 -9.19
N PRO A 63 6.99 7.42 -8.67
CA PRO A 63 5.98 7.48 -7.61
C PRO A 63 4.65 6.90 -8.13
N HIS A 64 3.90 6.31 -7.21
CA HIS A 64 2.62 5.66 -7.51
C HIS A 64 1.73 5.66 -6.26
N GLY A 65 0.41 5.71 -6.45
CA GLY A 65 -0.53 5.58 -5.33
C GLY A 65 -0.53 4.17 -4.76
N TYR A 66 -1.19 3.22 -5.42
CA TYR A 66 -1.19 1.80 -5.06
C TYR A 66 -0.94 0.93 -6.28
N ILE A 67 -0.04 -0.05 -6.13
CA ILE A 67 0.21 -1.10 -7.11
C ILE A 67 0.01 -2.45 -6.43
N HIS A 68 -0.92 -3.24 -6.97
CA HIS A 68 -1.03 -4.65 -6.64
C HIS A 68 0.04 -5.43 -7.42
N VAL A 69 0.91 -6.16 -6.71
CA VAL A 69 2.07 -6.84 -7.33
C VAL A 69 1.86 -8.35 -7.43
N LEU A 70 1.29 -8.97 -6.39
CA LEU A 70 1.11 -10.41 -6.30
C LEU A 70 -0.20 -10.75 -5.58
N SER A 71 -1.09 -11.46 -6.28
CA SER A 71 -2.32 -12.02 -5.70
C SER A 71 -2.00 -13.09 -4.66
N LEU A 72 -2.93 -13.30 -3.72
CA LEU A 72 -2.77 -14.29 -2.64
C LEU A 72 -2.50 -15.69 -3.19
N THR A 73 -1.28 -16.17 -2.95
CA THR A 73 -0.76 -17.46 -3.43
C THR A 73 -0.21 -18.28 -2.26
N ASP A 74 -0.25 -19.61 -2.40
CA ASP A 74 0.44 -20.55 -1.51
C ASP A 74 1.92 -20.73 -1.92
N ASN A 75 2.31 -20.22 -3.10
CA ASN A 75 3.68 -20.27 -3.57
C ASN A 75 4.55 -19.19 -2.89
N ILE A 76 5.20 -19.57 -1.79
CA ILE A 76 6.10 -18.69 -1.03
C ILE A 76 7.30 -18.18 -1.87
N ALA A 77 7.72 -18.94 -2.89
CA ALA A 77 8.80 -18.51 -3.77
C ALA A 77 8.37 -17.33 -4.65
N GLU A 78 7.11 -17.30 -5.11
CA GLU A 78 6.55 -16.14 -5.83
C GLU A 78 6.49 -14.90 -4.95
N PHE A 79 6.03 -15.04 -3.70
CA PHE A 79 6.06 -13.94 -2.73
C PHE A 79 7.47 -13.38 -2.54
N ARG A 80 8.46 -14.26 -2.31
CA ARG A 80 9.85 -13.82 -2.15
C ARG A 80 10.37 -13.12 -3.40
N ASN A 81 10.06 -13.64 -4.59
CA ASN A 81 10.47 -13.04 -5.85
C ASN A 81 9.84 -11.65 -6.06
N ALA A 82 8.55 -11.50 -5.74
CA ALA A 82 7.84 -10.22 -5.82
C ALA A 82 8.48 -9.17 -4.88
N VAL A 83 8.74 -9.53 -3.62
CA VAL A 83 9.39 -8.64 -2.65
C VAL A 83 10.84 -8.32 -3.05
N ASN A 84 11.62 -9.32 -3.50
CA ASN A 84 13.00 -9.12 -3.94
C ASN A 84 13.11 -8.16 -5.14
N LYS A 85 12.10 -8.12 -6.01
CA LYS A 85 12.04 -7.22 -7.18
C LYS A 85 11.53 -5.83 -6.83
N GLN A 86 11.03 -5.61 -5.62
CA GLN A 86 10.50 -4.32 -5.19
C GLN A 86 11.63 -3.29 -5.15
N LYS A 87 11.46 -2.19 -5.89
CA LYS A 87 12.32 -1.01 -5.81
C LYS A 87 11.72 0.01 -4.84
N ILE A 88 12.59 0.86 -4.28
CA ILE A 88 12.16 2.01 -3.49
C ILE A 88 11.65 3.12 -4.43
N SER A 89 10.68 3.89 -3.96
CA SER A 89 10.20 5.12 -4.60
C SER A 89 10.33 6.28 -3.63
N GLY A 90 9.77 7.44 -3.95
CA GLY A 90 9.73 8.57 -3.04
C GLY A 90 8.75 9.66 -3.49
N ASN A 91 8.49 10.59 -2.58
CA ASN A 91 7.69 11.81 -2.71
C ASN A 91 8.40 12.93 -1.94
N ILE A 92 7.74 14.07 -1.72
CA ILE A 92 8.29 15.26 -1.06
C ILE A 92 7.89 15.30 0.42
N ASP A 93 6.58 15.22 0.69
CA ASP A 93 6.07 15.34 2.04
C ASP A 93 6.13 14.03 2.82
N THR A 94 5.91 14.13 4.14
CA THR A 94 6.13 13.02 5.08
C THR A 94 4.94 12.07 5.22
N PRO A 95 3.67 12.52 5.21
CA PRO A 95 2.54 11.60 5.19
C PRO A 95 2.49 10.81 3.89
N GLU A 96 1.89 9.62 3.92
CA GLU A 96 1.84 8.72 2.76
C GLU A 96 0.39 8.34 2.41
N GLY A 97 0.16 7.92 1.16
CA GLY A 97 -1.15 7.50 0.62
C GLY A 97 -1.67 6.15 1.12
N GLY A 98 -1.35 5.75 2.36
CA GLY A 98 -1.61 4.41 2.88
C GLY A 98 -3.10 4.03 2.94
N PHE A 99 -3.99 4.98 3.26
CA PHE A 99 -5.41 4.68 3.37
C PHE A 99 -6.10 4.44 2.02
N ASP A 100 -5.64 5.08 0.94
CA ASP A 100 -6.08 4.76 -0.43
C ASP A 100 -5.75 3.30 -0.77
N ALA A 101 -4.49 2.90 -0.53
CA ALA A 101 -4.02 1.55 -0.81
C ALA A 101 -4.79 0.50 -0.01
N MET A 102 -5.03 0.76 1.29
CA MET A 102 -5.82 -0.12 2.15
C MET A 102 -7.25 -0.30 1.65
N LEU A 103 -7.91 0.80 1.24
CA LEU A 103 -9.27 0.73 0.73
C LEU A 103 -9.32 -0.11 -0.56
N GLN A 104 -8.41 0.14 -1.51
CA GLN A 104 -8.35 -0.62 -2.76
C GLN A 104 -8.08 -2.11 -2.52
N ALA A 105 -7.14 -2.44 -1.63
CA ALA A 105 -6.86 -3.82 -1.23
C ALA A 105 -8.06 -4.50 -0.55
N ALA A 106 -8.93 -3.74 0.13
CA ALA A 106 -10.12 -4.27 0.76
C ALA A 106 -11.26 -4.55 -0.22
N VAL A 107 -11.55 -3.61 -1.13
CA VAL A 107 -12.70 -3.72 -2.04
C VAL A 107 -12.44 -4.57 -3.28
N CYS A 108 -11.19 -4.66 -3.74
CA CYS A 108 -10.85 -5.39 -4.98
C CYS A 108 -10.64 -6.90 -4.76
N GLN A 109 -11.63 -7.58 -4.19
CA GLN A 109 -11.52 -8.97 -3.74
C GLN A 109 -11.01 -9.95 -4.80
N SER A 110 -11.48 -9.86 -6.05
CA SER A 110 -11.12 -10.77 -7.13
C SER A 110 -9.66 -10.65 -7.57
N HIS A 111 -9.14 -9.42 -7.61
CA HIS A 111 -7.76 -9.16 -8.01
C HIS A 111 -6.77 -9.55 -6.90
N ILE A 112 -7.10 -9.23 -5.64
CA ILE A 112 -6.26 -9.61 -4.49
C ILE A 112 -6.33 -11.13 -4.24
N GLY A 113 -7.48 -11.75 -4.48
CA GLY A 113 -7.71 -13.18 -4.25
C GLY A 113 -8.18 -13.51 -2.84
N TRP A 114 -8.92 -12.62 -2.18
CA TRP A 114 -9.46 -12.86 -0.84
C TRP A 114 -10.46 -14.03 -0.85
N ARG A 115 -10.13 -15.12 -0.15
CA ARG A 115 -11.04 -16.26 0.01
C ARG A 115 -12.20 -15.94 0.94
N LYS A 116 -13.36 -16.58 0.74
CA LYS A 116 -14.55 -16.38 1.58
C LYS A 116 -14.41 -17.11 2.92
N GLU A 117 -13.85 -18.31 2.90
CA GLU A 117 -13.72 -19.23 4.04
C GLU A 117 -12.40 -19.02 4.82
N ALA A 118 -11.79 -17.85 4.73
CA ALA A 118 -10.49 -17.56 5.35
C ALA A 118 -10.57 -16.34 6.28
N LYS A 119 -9.73 -16.34 7.31
CA LYS A 119 -9.44 -15.11 8.08
C LYS A 119 -8.57 -14.20 7.22
N ARG A 120 -9.11 -13.04 6.84
CA ARG A 120 -8.43 -12.05 6.00
C ARG A 120 -7.61 -11.12 6.90
N LEU A 121 -6.30 -11.11 6.70
CA LEU A 121 -5.35 -10.28 7.44
C LEU A 121 -4.67 -9.32 6.46
N LEU A 122 -4.85 -8.01 6.67
CA LEU A 122 -4.16 -6.97 5.92
C LEU A 122 -3.04 -6.39 6.79
N LEU A 123 -1.80 -6.75 6.49
CA LEU A 123 -0.62 -6.20 7.15
C LEU A 123 -0.20 -4.90 6.44
N VAL A 124 -0.21 -3.79 7.16
CA VAL A 124 0.22 -2.47 6.66
C VAL A 124 1.56 -2.13 7.30
N MET A 125 2.60 -2.00 6.48
CA MET A 125 3.95 -1.68 6.93
C MET A 125 4.32 -0.25 6.52
N THR A 126 4.65 0.60 7.51
CA THR A 126 5.01 2.01 7.28
C THR A 126 5.95 2.52 8.38
N ASP A 127 6.59 3.66 8.17
CA ASP A 127 7.36 4.40 9.16
C ASP A 127 6.83 5.83 9.42
N GLN A 128 5.83 6.28 8.65
CA GLN A 128 5.18 7.58 8.80
C GLN A 128 3.66 7.46 8.84
N THR A 129 2.99 8.57 9.17
CA THR A 129 1.53 8.70 9.21
C THR A 129 0.91 8.67 7.81
N SER A 130 -0.39 8.40 7.72
CA SER A 130 -1.13 8.44 6.46
C SER A 130 -1.75 9.82 6.22
N HIS A 131 -1.92 10.19 4.95
CA HIS A 131 -2.81 11.29 4.56
C HIS A 131 -4.27 11.03 4.97
N LEU A 132 -5.00 12.12 5.22
CA LEU A 132 -6.43 12.14 5.53
C LEU A 132 -7.24 12.64 4.33
N ALA A 133 -8.56 12.38 4.36
CA ALA A 133 -9.46 12.69 3.26
C ALA A 133 -9.29 14.12 2.71
N LEU A 134 -9.37 15.12 3.57
CA LEU A 134 -9.34 16.52 3.16
C LEU A 134 -7.95 17.05 2.80
N ASP A 135 -6.88 16.27 3.01
CA ASP A 135 -5.52 16.70 2.65
C ASP A 135 -5.40 16.89 1.12
N SER A 136 -6.11 16.09 0.34
CA SER A 136 -6.12 16.14 -1.13
C SER A 136 -6.62 17.47 -1.70
N LYS A 137 -7.30 18.28 -0.88
CA LYS A 137 -7.69 19.65 -1.24
C LYS A 137 -6.49 20.50 -1.62
N LEU A 138 -5.31 20.27 -1.02
CA LEU A 138 -4.06 20.95 -1.37
C LEU A 138 -3.61 20.63 -2.81
N ALA A 139 -3.93 19.43 -3.30
CA ALA A 139 -3.68 19.00 -4.66
C ALA A 139 -4.80 19.37 -5.65
N GLY A 140 -5.81 20.15 -5.21
CA GLY A 140 -6.98 20.48 -6.02
C GLY A 140 -7.98 19.33 -6.21
N ILE A 141 -7.80 18.23 -5.46
CA ILE A 141 -8.68 17.06 -5.52
C ILE A 141 -9.77 17.23 -4.46
N VAL A 142 -11.01 17.42 -4.92
CA VAL A 142 -12.18 17.73 -4.08
C VAL A 142 -13.37 16.80 -4.35
N ILE A 143 -13.12 15.70 -5.08
CA ILE A 143 -14.12 14.68 -5.36
C ILE A 143 -14.01 13.61 -4.27
N PRO A 144 -15.07 13.38 -3.46
CA PRO A 144 -15.08 12.36 -2.43
C PRO A 144 -14.71 10.98 -2.96
N HIS A 145 -14.03 10.17 -2.14
CA HIS A 145 -13.71 8.81 -2.54
C HIS A 145 -14.98 7.96 -2.63
N GLU A 146 -15.30 7.46 -3.82
CA GLU A 146 -16.40 6.51 -4.05
C GLU A 146 -15.95 5.07 -3.76
N PRO A 147 -16.44 4.40 -2.70
CA PRO A 147 -15.92 3.09 -2.27
C PRO A 147 -16.39 1.90 -3.13
N SER A 148 -17.35 2.13 -4.04
CA SER A 148 -18.05 1.09 -4.81
C SER A 148 -17.30 0.63 -6.05
N LEU A 149 -16.35 1.43 -6.55
CA LEU A 149 -15.53 1.11 -7.71
C LEU A 149 -14.13 0.75 -7.21
N GLY A 150 -13.86 -0.54 -7.03
CA GLY A 150 -12.48 -1.01 -6.95
C GLY A 150 -11.77 -0.68 -8.26
N GLN A 151 -10.78 0.22 -8.20
CA GLN A 151 -10.06 0.74 -9.36
C GLN A 151 -8.65 0.14 -9.43
N LEU A 152 -8.53 -1.18 -9.24
CA LEU A 152 -7.32 -1.89 -9.66
C LEU A 152 -7.28 -1.92 -11.20
N ARG A 153 -6.93 -0.79 -11.79
CA ARG A 153 -6.50 -0.72 -13.17
C ARG A 153 -4.99 -0.91 -13.17
N GLU A 154 -4.47 -1.67 -14.13
CA GLU A 154 -3.03 -1.81 -14.42
C GLU A 154 -2.31 -0.47 -14.71
N LYS A 155 -3.02 0.67 -14.67
CA LYS A 155 -2.47 2.00 -14.96
C LYS A 155 -2.47 2.87 -13.71
N LEU A 156 -1.27 3.40 -13.42
CA LEU A 156 -0.90 4.38 -12.38
C LEU A 156 -1.80 5.62 -12.21
N ILE A 157 -2.82 5.83 -13.04
CA ILE A 157 -3.39 7.15 -13.33
C ILE A 157 -4.67 7.47 -12.51
N ASP A 158 -5.38 6.46 -11.98
CA ASP A 158 -6.71 6.69 -11.38
C ASP A 158 -6.69 7.17 -9.90
N ASN A 159 -5.54 7.08 -9.21
CA ASN A 159 -5.44 7.50 -7.80
C ASN A 159 -5.50 9.03 -7.59
N ASN A 160 -5.51 9.82 -8.67
CA ASN A 160 -5.41 11.28 -8.63
C ASN A 160 -6.75 11.99 -8.86
N ILE A 161 -7.86 11.25 -9.03
CA ILE A 161 -9.18 11.84 -9.28
C ILE A 161 -9.95 12.05 -7.96
N ASN A 162 -9.86 11.07 -7.07
CA ASN A 162 -10.61 11.04 -5.81
C ASN A 162 -9.71 11.44 -4.64
N GLU A 163 -10.29 12.06 -3.61
CA GLU A 163 -9.63 12.31 -2.34
C GLU A 163 -9.24 11.00 -1.64
N HIS A 164 -8.46 11.10 -0.55
CA HIS A 164 -8.20 9.92 0.28
C HIS A 164 -9.49 9.48 1.00
N PRO A 165 -9.68 8.19 1.33
CA PRO A 165 -10.86 7.79 2.08
C PRO A 165 -10.82 8.33 3.51
N SER A 166 -11.99 8.70 4.02
CA SER A 166 -12.15 8.99 5.44
C SER A 166 -11.99 7.71 6.28
N LEU A 167 -11.66 7.87 7.57
CA LEU A 167 -11.59 6.74 8.51
C LEU A 167 -12.92 5.98 8.60
N GLY A 168 -14.05 6.68 8.46
CA GLY A 168 -15.39 6.07 8.45
C GLY A 168 -15.59 5.14 7.26
N GLN A 169 -15.29 5.61 6.04
CA GLN A 169 -15.37 4.80 4.82
C GLN A 169 -14.42 3.61 4.85
N LEU A 170 -13.18 3.83 5.31
CA LEU A 170 -12.19 2.77 5.44
C LEU A 170 -12.67 1.70 6.44
N ARG A 171 -13.16 2.10 7.61
CA ARG A 171 -13.73 1.19 8.62
C ARG A 171 -14.90 0.39 8.06
N GLU A 172 -15.85 1.06 7.40
CA GLU A 172 -17.02 0.41 6.81
C GLU A 172 -16.58 -0.69 5.85
N LYS A 173 -15.70 -0.39 4.89
CA LYS A 173 -15.29 -1.38 3.89
C LYS A 173 -14.42 -2.48 4.46
N LEU A 174 -13.60 -2.23 5.48
CA LEU A 174 -12.87 -3.30 6.16
C LEU A 174 -13.82 -4.28 6.88
N ILE A 175 -14.87 -3.76 7.52
CA ILE A 175 -15.89 -4.58 8.19
C ILE A 175 -16.72 -5.35 7.17
N ASP A 176 -17.26 -4.68 6.15
CA ASP A 176 -18.08 -5.29 5.08
C ASP A 176 -17.33 -6.45 4.39
N ASN A 177 -16.01 -6.30 4.23
CA ASN A 177 -15.16 -7.28 3.58
C ASN A 177 -14.50 -8.26 4.56
N ASN A 178 -14.84 -8.26 5.86
CA ASN A 178 -14.31 -9.14 6.90
C ASN A 178 -12.76 -9.15 6.99
N ILE A 179 -12.13 -7.99 6.85
CA ILE A 179 -10.67 -7.82 6.87
C ILE A 179 -10.21 -7.28 8.22
N ASN A 180 -9.26 -7.98 8.84
CA ASN A 180 -8.60 -7.53 10.05
C ASN A 180 -7.28 -6.85 9.67
N VAL A 181 -7.09 -5.62 10.11
CA VAL A 181 -5.88 -4.84 9.81
C VAL A 181 -4.86 -5.02 10.92
N ILE A 182 -3.59 -5.17 10.54
CA ILE A 182 -2.45 -5.15 11.44
C ILE A 182 -1.53 -4.03 10.98
N PHE A 183 -1.33 -3.02 11.82
CA PHE A 183 -0.35 -1.96 11.56
C PHE A 183 1.02 -2.35 12.13
N ALA A 184 2.00 -2.51 11.25
CA ALA A 184 3.40 -2.73 11.57
C ALA A 184 4.18 -1.44 11.31
N VAL A 185 4.20 -0.56 12.31
CA VAL A 185 4.74 0.80 12.20
C VAL A 185 6.10 0.89 12.87
N GLN A 186 7.10 1.41 12.17
CA GLN A 186 8.40 1.74 12.75
C GLN A 186 8.45 3.22 13.16
N GLY A 187 9.11 3.52 14.27
CA GLY A 187 9.35 4.91 14.71
C GLY A 187 8.30 5.42 15.70
N SER A 188 8.38 6.71 16.05
CA SER A 188 7.49 7.34 17.04
C SER A 188 6.03 7.37 16.58
N GLN A 189 5.78 7.31 15.27
CA GLN A 189 4.44 7.36 14.70
C GLN A 189 3.60 6.11 14.99
N PHE A 190 4.21 5.06 15.54
CA PHE A 190 3.46 3.96 16.15
C PHE A 190 2.34 4.44 17.08
N HIS A 191 2.60 5.50 17.87
CA HIS A 191 1.60 6.05 18.80
C HIS A 191 0.42 6.74 18.11
N TRP A 192 0.57 7.18 16.86
CA TRP A 192 -0.52 7.76 16.09
C TRP A 192 -1.51 6.68 15.62
N TYR A 193 -1.01 5.48 15.29
CA TYR A 193 -1.84 4.34 14.87
C TYR A 193 -2.41 3.51 16.04
N LYS A 194 -1.93 3.74 17.28
CA LYS A 194 -2.35 3.01 18.49
C LYS A 194 -3.56 3.65 19.15
#